data_AF-A0A972HHN8-F1
#
_entry.id   AF-A0A972HHN8-F1
#
_cell.length_a   1.000
_cell.length_b   1.000
_cell.length_c   1.000
_cell.angle_alpha   90.00
_cell.angle_beta   90.00
_cell.angle_gamma   90.00
#
_symmetry.space_group_name_H-M   'P 1'
#
loop_
_entity.id
_entity.type
_entity.pdbx_description
1 polymer ?
#
loop_
_entity_poly.entity_id
_entity_poly.type
_entity_poly.pdbx_seq_one_letter_code
_entity_poly.pdbx_strand_id
1 'polypeptide(L)' 'MVAHPHRLPRNVLPRRYDIDLEPALESASFIGTVRISLDVVEPADCIVLNAAELSIGSV' A
#
# COMPACT_ATOMS: atom_id res chain seq x y z
N MET A 1 -1.79 2.56 -22.49
CA MET A 1 -1.16 3.31 -21.39
C MET A 1 0.34 3.16 -21.50
N VAL A 2 1.10 4.25 -21.72
CA VAL A 2 2.57 4.19 -21.66
C VAL A 2 2.94 4.10 -20.18
N ALA A 3 3.39 2.92 -19.76
CA ALA A 3 3.85 2.71 -18.40
C ALA A 3 5.15 3.49 -18.18
N HIS A 4 5.11 4.50 -17.32
CA HIS A 4 6.35 5.08 -16.81
C HIS A 4 6.94 4.09 -15.79
N PRO A 5 8.23 3.72 -15.88
CA PRO A 5 8.81 2.62 -15.10
C PRO A 5 8.77 2.83 -13.57
N HIS A 6 8.50 4.07 -13.13
CA HIS A 6 8.47 4.44 -11.71
C HIS A 6 7.14 5.09 -11.28
N ARG A 7 6.07 4.98 -12.08
CA ARG A 7 4.76 5.51 -11.73
C ARG A 7 3.76 4.38 -11.57
N LEU A 8 2.96 4.48 -10.52
CA LEU A 8 1.81 3.59 -10.34
C LEU A 8 0.74 3.89 -11.41
N PRO A 9 -0.03 2.86 -11.81
CA PRO A 9 -1.24 3.03 -12.59
C PRO A 9 -2.21 4.05 -11.95
N ARG A 10 -2.99 4.76 -12.77
CA ARG A 10 -3.92 5.82 -12.31
C ARG A 10 -5.38 5.36 -12.25
N ASN A 11 -5.63 4.06 -12.46
CA ASN A 11 -6.95 3.44 -12.44
C ASN A 11 -7.48 3.16 -11.02
N VAL A 12 -6.61 3.22 -10.00
CA VAL A 12 -6.98 3.04 -8.59
C VAL A 12 -6.47 4.23 -7.78
N LEU A 13 -7.39 4.93 -7.11
CA LEU A 13 -7.12 6.17 -6.39
C LEU A 13 -7.39 5.99 -4.89
N PRO A 14 -6.36 6.04 -4.02
CA PRO A 14 -6.58 5.96 -2.58
C PRO A 14 -7.27 7.23 -2.07
N ARG A 15 -8.20 7.05 -1.13
CA ARG A 15 -8.98 8.12 -0.51
C ARG A 15 -8.60 8.34 0.94
N ARG A 16 -8.34 7.24 1.66
CA ARG A 16 -8.02 7.27 3.09
C ARG A 16 -7.14 6.08 3.46
N TYR A 17 -6.19 6.36 4.33
CA TYR A 17 -5.36 5.35 4.98
C TYR A 17 -5.69 5.37 6.47
N ASP A 18 -6.03 4.22 7.02
CA ASP A 18 -6.01 3.98 8.45
C ASP A 18 -4.78 3.13 8.75
N ILE A 19 -3.86 3.68 9.53
CA ILE A 19 -2.54 3.11 9.80
C ILE A 19 -2.42 2.89 11.29
N ASP A 20 -2.30 1.63 11.70
CA ASP A 20 -2.07 1.21 13.07
C ASP A 20 -0.68 0.58 13.14
N LEU A 21 0.21 1.16 13.96
CA LEU A 21 1.58 0.71 14.14
C LEU A 21 1.84 0.41 15.62
N GLU A 22 2.50 -0.71 15.87
CA GLU A 22 3.00 -1.12 17.17
C GLU A 22 4.54 -1.20 17.08
N PRO A 23 5.24 -0.11 17.43
CA PRO A 23 6.70 -0.07 17.41
C PRO A 23 7.29 -0.78 18.64
N ALA A 24 8.30 -1.62 18.40
CA ALA A 24 9.14 -2.24 19.41
C ALA A 24 10.50 -1.54 19.42
N LEU A 25 10.75 -0.71 20.44
CA LEU A 25 11.93 0.17 20.48
C LEU A 25 13.22 -0.60 20.75
N GLU A 26 13.14 -1.69 21.52
CA GLU A 26 14.25 -2.53 21.92
C GLU A 26 14.87 -3.26 20.72
N SER A 27 14.03 -3.71 19.78
CA SER A 27 14.43 -4.40 18.55
C SER A 27 14.52 -3.48 17.33
N ALA A 28 14.23 -2.18 17.49
CA ALA A 28 14.14 -1.22 16.40
C ALA A 28 13.25 -1.73 15.23
N SER A 29 12.12 -2.36 15.57
CA SER A 29 11.19 -2.96 14.60
C SER A 29 9.77 -2.47 14.85
N PHE A 30 8.86 -2.80 13.93
CA PHE A 30 7.44 -2.53 14.11
C PHE A 30 6.62 -3.63 13.47
N ILE A 31 5.42 -3.84 14.02
CA ILE A 31 4.33 -4.53 13.33
C ILE A 31 3.20 -3.52 13.13
N GLY A 32 2.33 -3.80 12.17
CA GLY A 32 1.21 -2.91 11.95
C GLY A 32 0.25 -3.40 10.90
N THR A 33 -0.88 -2.72 10.82
CA THR A 33 -1.91 -2.95 9.83
C THR A 33 -2.17 -1.64 9.10
N VAL A 34 -2.34 -1.74 7.78
CA VAL A 34 -2.75 -0.61 6.95
C VAL A 34 -4.05 -0.99 6.26
N ARG A 35 -5.09 -0.19 6.46
CA ARG A 35 -6.34 -0.29 5.72
C ARG A 35 -6.42 0.88 4.74
N ILE A 36 -6.60 0.56 3.46
CA ILE A 36 -6.65 1.54 2.38
C ILE A 36 -8.07 1.57 1.82
N SER A 37 -8.79 2.66 2.04
CA SER A 37 -10.02 2.94 1.28
C SER A 37 -9.64 3.59 -0.04
N LEU A 38 -10.10 3.01 -1.14
CA LEU A 38 -9.73 3.42 -2.50
C LEU A 38 -10.92 3.34 -3.44
N ASP A 39 -10.84 4.12 -4.53
CA ASP A 39 -11.79 4.12 -5.63
C ASP A 39 -11.12 3.49 -6.86
N VAL A 40 -11.82 2.55 -7.50
CA VAL A 40 -11.43 1.99 -8.79
C VAL A 40 -12.14 2.82 -9.87
N VAL A 41 -11.41 3.71 -10.54
CA VAL A 41 -11.97 4.64 -11.53
C VAL A 41 -11.99 4.07 -12.95
N GLU A 42 -11.17 3.05 -13.20
CA GLU A 42 -11.18 2.24 -14.42
C GLU A 42 -11.00 0.77 -14.04
N PRO A 43 -11.58 -0.20 -14.79
CA PRO A 43 -11.43 -1.62 -14.50
C PRO A 43 -9.96 -2.02 -14.26
N ALA A 44 -9.73 -2.76 -13.18
CA ALA A 44 -8.40 -3.15 -12.73
C ALA A 44 -8.44 -4.59 -12.24
N ASP A 45 -7.63 -5.46 -12.86
CA ASP A 45 -7.47 -6.84 -12.40
C ASP A 45 -6.48 -6.95 -11.23
N CYS A 46 -5.67 -5.91 -11.03
CA CYS A 46 -4.69 -5.83 -9.95
C CYS A 46 -4.55 -4.41 -9.41
N ILE A 47 -4.18 -4.32 -8.13
CA ILE A 47 -3.86 -3.07 -7.45
C ILE A 47 -2.36 -3.08 -7.17
N VAL A 48 -1.63 -2.13 -7.77
CA VAL A 48 -0.17 -2.02 -7.59
C VAL A 48 0.12 -0.97 -6.52
N LEU A 49 0.91 -1.35 -5.52
CA LEU A 49 1.29 -0.52 -4.37
C LEU A 49 2.81 -0.50 -4.22
N ASN A 50 3.34 0.52 -3.57
CA ASN A 50 4.75 0.55 -3.16
C ASN A 50 4.91 -0.14 -1.81
N ALA A 51 5.92 -1.01 -1.71
CA ALA A 51 6.41 -1.56 -0.45
C ALA A 51 7.93 -1.68 -0.54
N ALA A 52 8.64 -1.11 0.43
CA ALA A 52 10.10 -1.17 0.52
C ALA A 52 10.47 -1.64 1.92
N GLU A 53 11.25 -2.72 2.00
CA GLU A 53 11.74 -3.28 3.27
C GLU A 53 10.61 -3.71 4.24
N LEU A 54 9.46 -4.13 3.70
CA LEU A 54 8.32 -4.61 4.47
C LEU A 54 8.07 -6.11 4.26
N SER A 55 7.91 -6.85 5.35
CA SER A 55 7.42 -8.23 5.34
C SER A 55 5.89 -8.22 5.47
N ILE A 56 5.19 -8.72 4.46
CA ILE A 56 3.72 -8.74 4.44
C ILE A 56 3.22 -10.05 5.04
N GLY A 57 2.58 -9.97 6.21
CA GLY A 57 2.02 -11.14 6.91
C GLY A 57 0.71 -11.63 6.32
N SER A 58 -0.18 -10.70 5.95
CA SER A 58 -1.50 -10.99 5.37
C SER A 58 -1.98 -9.82 4.51
N VAL A 59 -2.81 -10.11 3.51
CA VAL A 59 -3.51 -9.14 2.65
C VAL A 59 -4.98 -9.47 2.62
#